data_AF-A0A4Y2K3X8-F1
#
_entry.id   AF-A0A4Y2K3X8-F1
#
_cell.length_a   1.000
_cell.length_b   1.000
_cell.length_c   1.000
_cell.angle_alpha   90.00
_cell.angle_beta   90.00
_cell.angle_gamma   90.00
#
_symmetry.space_group_name_H-M   'P 1'
#
loop_
_entity.id
_entity.type
_entity.pdbx_description
1 polymer ?
#
loop_
_entity_poly.entity_id
_entity_poly.type
_entity_poly.pdbx_seq_one_letter_code
_entity_poly.pdbx_strand_id
1 'polypeptide(L)'
;LTGDISINENGDREADYTLNDLDPETGIMTPIATFFGSRQMYDKLDDHEIHWPGNVGPPLDVPICGFTGNAPECMPIAMISALNIILPVLVAVSVVGSLIGVFAYRRIMQEAKLADYWWKIEWSELDFFDANHTGSSLSFSKSHSRSTPTVSFNFKPNPR
;
A
#
# COMPACT_ATOMS: atom_id res chain seq x y z
N LEU A 1 57.76 -19.24 37.06
CA LEU A 1 57.78 -20.25 35.99
C LEU A 1 56.34 -20.36 35.48
N THR A 2 56.08 -19.98 34.23
CA THR A 2 54.72 -19.85 33.66
C THR A 2 54.22 -21.19 33.13
N GLY A 3 53.62 -22.01 34.00
CA GLY A 3 52.77 -23.16 33.62
C GLY A 3 53.36 -24.19 32.65
N ASP A 4 52.49 -25.05 32.13
CA ASP A 4 52.80 -25.96 31.02
C ASP A 4 52.77 -25.19 29.68
N ILE A 5 53.55 -25.62 28.70
CA ILE A 5 53.65 -24.96 27.39
C ILE A 5 53.34 -25.97 26.29
N SER A 6 52.26 -25.72 25.55
CA SER A 6 51.86 -26.48 24.37
C SER A 6 52.01 -25.63 23.12
N ILE A 7 52.54 -26.22 22.05
CA ILE A 7 52.75 -25.60 20.75
C ILE A 7 51.96 -26.42 19.72
N ASN A 8 51.19 -25.76 18.87
CA ASN A 8 50.39 -26.43 17.85
C ASN A 8 51.19 -26.72 16.57
N GLU A 9 50.53 -27.36 15.60
CA GLU A 9 51.15 -27.77 14.33
C GLU A 9 51.71 -26.59 13.51
N ASN A 10 51.16 -25.40 13.68
CA ASN A 10 51.62 -24.18 13.01
C ASN A 10 52.84 -23.54 13.71
N GLY A 11 53.26 -24.07 14.86
CA GLY A 11 54.33 -23.51 15.67
C GLY A 11 53.89 -22.39 16.61
N ASP A 12 52.57 -22.17 16.76
CA ASP A 12 52.02 -21.17 17.66
C ASP A 12 51.78 -21.74 19.06
N ARG A 13 51.85 -20.88 20.09
CA ARG A 13 51.57 -21.28 21.47
C ARG A 13 50.07 -21.40 21.71
N GLU A 14 49.66 -22.54 22.25
CA GLU A 14 48.34 -22.72 22.85
C GLU A 14 48.34 -22.06 24.23
N ALA A 15 47.60 -20.95 24.36
CA ALA A 15 47.58 -20.12 25.56
C ALA A 15 46.43 -20.51 26.49
N ASP A 16 46.74 -20.61 27.78
CA ASP A 16 45.74 -20.75 28.84
C ASP A 16 45.33 -19.36 29.35
N TYR A 17 44.03 -19.20 29.63
CA TYR A 17 43.44 -17.94 30.08
C TYR A 17 42.69 -18.14 31.39
N THR A 18 42.82 -17.19 32.32
CA THR A 18 42.05 -17.20 33.57
C THR A 18 41.01 -16.10 33.52
N LEU A 19 39.76 -16.47 33.78
CA LEU A 19 38.65 -15.53 33.96
C LEU A 19 38.59 -15.13 35.42
N ASN A 20 38.71 -13.83 35.68
CA ASN A 20 38.51 -13.25 36.99
C ASN A 20 37.16 -12.55 37.04
N ASP A 21 36.52 -12.61 38.20
CA ASP A 21 35.30 -11.90 38.52
C ASP A 21 35.48 -11.02 39.75
N LEU A 22 34.65 -9.99 39.87
CA LEU A 22 34.70 -9.05 40.98
C LEU A 22 33.85 -9.58 42.14
N ASP A 23 34.46 -9.84 43.29
CA ASP A 23 33.72 -10.12 44.51
C ASP A 23 32.95 -8.85 44.96
N PRO A 24 31.61 -8.89 45.02
CA PRO A 24 30.79 -7.73 45.36
C PRO A 24 30.93 -7.28 46.83
N GLU A 25 31.37 -8.17 47.73
CA GLU A 25 31.55 -7.85 49.15
C GLU A 25 32.92 -7.21 49.42
N THR A 26 33.97 -7.79 48.83
CA THR A 26 35.36 -7.34 49.09
C THR A 26 35.87 -6.34 48.05
N GLY A 27 35.27 -6.28 46.86
CA GLY A 27 35.71 -5.42 45.76
C GLY A 27 37.01 -5.89 45.10
N ILE A 28 37.40 -7.15 45.29
CA ILE A 28 38.64 -7.74 44.78
C ILE A 28 38.34 -8.65 43.59
N MET A 29 39.20 -8.61 42.57
CA MET A 29 39.13 -9.53 41.44
C MET A 29 39.68 -10.91 41.84
N THR A 30 38.86 -11.95 41.75
CA THR A 30 39.22 -13.33 42.08
C THR A 30 39.07 -14.24 40.85
N PRO A 31 39.94 -15.25 40.69
CA PRO A 31 39.83 -16.19 39.58
C PRO A 31 38.65 -17.15 39.79
N ILE A 32 37.80 -17.30 38.77
CA ILE A 32 36.59 -18.12 38.84
C ILE A 32 36.55 -19.26 37.82
N ALA A 33 37.35 -19.14 36.75
CA ALA A 33 37.47 -20.19 35.74
C ALA A 33 38.80 -20.10 35.01
N THR A 34 39.24 -21.22 34.44
CA THR A 34 40.42 -21.29 33.58
C THR A 34 40.04 -21.98 32.27
N PHE A 35 40.44 -21.37 31.15
CA PHE A 35 40.38 -21.99 29.84
C PHE A 35 41.76 -22.55 29.49
N PHE A 36 41.82 -23.85 29.25
CA PHE A 36 43.04 -24.54 28.80
C PHE A 36 43.09 -24.57 27.28
N GLY A 37 44.00 -23.81 26.68
CA GLY A 37 44.10 -23.65 25.22
C GLY A 37 44.39 -24.96 24.51
N SER A 38 45.35 -25.71 25.06
CA SER A 38 45.77 -27.01 24.51
C SER A 38 44.67 -28.07 24.48
N ARG A 39 43.75 -28.03 25.46
CA ARG A 39 42.64 -28.97 25.60
C ARG A 39 41.31 -28.42 25.07
N GLN A 40 41.28 -27.13 24.70
CA GLN A 40 40.06 -26.40 24.33
C GLN A 40 38.96 -26.55 25.39
N MET A 41 39.32 -26.52 26.67
CA MET A 41 38.42 -26.83 27.78
C MET A 41 38.26 -25.64 28.72
N TYR A 42 37.01 -25.27 28.98
CA TYR A 42 36.64 -24.31 30.02
C TYR A 42 36.37 -25.07 31.33
N ASP A 43 37.13 -24.73 32.36
CA ASP A 43 37.05 -25.33 33.68
C ASP A 43 36.65 -24.27 34.71
N LYS A 44 35.43 -24.40 35.25
CA LYS A 44 34.89 -23.49 36.27
C LYS A 44 35.32 -24.00 37.64
N LEU A 45 35.84 -23.12 38.49
CA LEU A 45 36.16 -23.50 39.88
C LEU A 45 34.83 -23.79 40.61
N ASP A 46 34.70 -25.00 41.17
CA ASP A 46 33.44 -25.51 41.76
C ASP A 46 32.80 -24.56 42.78
N ASP A 47 33.62 -23.84 43.54
CA ASP A 47 33.17 -22.94 44.62
C ASP A 47 32.86 -21.51 44.16
N HIS A 48 32.97 -21.18 42.87
CA HIS A 48 32.84 -19.80 42.38
C HIS A 48 31.81 -19.69 41.26
N GLU A 49 30.86 -18.77 41.39
CA GLU A 49 29.93 -18.38 40.32
C GLU A 49 30.23 -16.97 39.81
N ILE A 50 29.78 -16.66 38.59
CA ILE A 50 29.89 -15.30 38.04
C ILE A 50 28.84 -14.42 38.72
N HIS A 51 29.28 -13.33 39.35
CA HIS A 51 28.43 -12.37 40.01
C HIS A 51 27.82 -11.41 38.99
N TRP A 52 26.62 -11.74 38.55
CA TRP A 52 25.83 -10.82 37.73
C TRP A 52 25.06 -9.83 38.60
N PRO A 53 25.14 -8.51 38.30
CA PRO A 53 24.37 -7.50 39.02
C PRO A 53 22.87 -7.85 39.07
N GLY A 54 22.29 -7.84 40.27
CA GLY A 54 20.87 -8.15 40.47
C GLY A 54 20.52 -9.64 40.46
N ASN A 55 21.50 -10.55 40.45
CA ASN A 55 21.31 -12.01 40.46
C ASN A 55 20.36 -12.53 39.36
N VAL A 56 20.31 -11.82 38.22
CA VAL A 56 19.46 -12.15 37.06
C VAL A 56 20.19 -12.95 35.98
N GLY A 57 21.47 -13.25 36.19
CA GLY A 57 22.32 -13.94 35.21
C GLY A 57 22.94 -13.00 34.18
N PRO A 58 23.59 -13.54 33.14
CA PRO A 58 24.28 -12.74 32.13
C PRO A 58 23.28 -11.83 31.40
N PRO A 59 23.68 -10.59 31.07
CA PRO A 59 22.87 -9.73 30.21
C PRO A 59 22.74 -10.36 28.82
N LEU A 60 21.73 -9.93 28.07
CA LEU A 60 21.59 -10.30 26.67
C LEU A 60 22.78 -9.77 25.86
N ASP A 61 23.32 -10.62 24.99
CA ASP A 61 24.42 -10.26 24.07
C ASP A 61 24.02 -9.09 23.14
N VAL A 62 22.72 -9.01 22.80
CA VAL A 62 22.14 -7.91 22.03
C VAL A 62 21.00 -7.28 22.82
N PRO A 63 20.95 -5.93 22.96
CA PRO A 63 19.83 -5.25 23.60
C PRO A 63 18.50 -5.57 22.91
N ILE A 64 17.39 -5.50 23.65
CA ILE A 64 16.03 -5.79 23.14
C ILE A 64 15.68 -4.94 21.91
N CYS A 65 16.12 -3.68 21.87
CA CYS A 65 15.89 -2.78 20.73
C CYS A 65 17.04 -2.77 19.71
N GLY A 66 17.98 -3.71 19.81
CA GLY A 66 19.24 -3.69 19.09
C GLY A 66 20.17 -2.55 19.54
N PHE A 67 21.43 -2.60 19.10
CA PHE A 67 22.41 -1.56 19.43
C PHE A 67 22.06 -0.17 18.86
N THR A 68 21.31 -0.13 17.76
CA THR A 68 20.93 1.11 17.07
C THR A 68 19.50 1.55 17.37
N GLY A 69 18.74 0.81 18.19
CA GLY A 69 17.33 1.11 18.48
C GLY A 69 16.35 0.77 17.35
N ASN A 70 16.83 0.22 16.22
CA ASN A 70 16.04 -0.05 15.04
C ASN A 70 15.55 -1.51 14.96
N ALA A 71 15.59 -2.25 16.06
CA ALA A 71 15.08 -3.60 16.06
C ALA A 71 13.54 -3.60 15.92
N PRO A 72 12.96 -4.56 15.18
CA PRO A 72 11.54 -4.59 14.87
C PRO A 72 10.64 -4.65 16.09
N GLU A 73 11.13 -5.16 17.21
CA GLU A 73 10.41 -5.25 18.50
C GLU A 73 10.16 -3.86 19.12
N CYS A 74 11.03 -2.88 18.83
CA CYS A 74 10.96 -1.53 19.38
C CYS A 74 10.55 -0.46 18.36
N MET A 75 10.41 -0.83 17.09
CA MET A 75 9.85 0.08 16.10
C MET A 75 8.36 0.30 16.38
N PRO A 76 7.86 1.55 16.29
CA PRO A 76 6.44 1.81 16.42
C PRO A 76 5.69 1.22 15.22
N ILE A 77 5.27 -0.04 15.34
CA ILE A 77 4.50 -0.79 14.33
C ILE A 77 3.13 -0.12 14.05
N ALA A 78 2.67 0.77 14.93
CA ALA A 78 1.27 1.17 15.03
C ALA A 78 0.74 2.14 13.96
N MET A 79 1.58 2.94 13.27
CA MET A 79 1.05 4.00 12.38
C MET A 79 1.41 3.85 10.90
N ILE A 80 2.32 2.96 10.55
CA ILE A 80 2.83 2.84 9.17
C ILE A 80 2.11 1.72 8.39
N SER A 81 1.58 0.70 9.06
CA SER A 81 1.02 -0.48 8.37
C SER A 81 -0.33 -0.21 7.67
N ALA A 82 -1.28 0.44 8.35
CA ALA A 82 -2.61 0.69 7.77
C ALA A 82 -2.57 1.77 6.66
N LEU A 83 -1.80 2.84 6.86
CA LEU A 83 -1.67 3.92 5.86
C LEU A 83 -0.98 3.44 4.58
N ASN A 84 0.01 2.54 4.69
CA ASN A 84 0.69 1.96 3.53
C ASN A 84 -0.25 1.12 2.65
N ILE A 85 -1.36 0.61 3.18
CA ILE A 85 -2.34 -0.17 2.41
C ILE A 85 -3.48 0.73 1.93
N ILE A 86 -4.00 1.62 2.78
CA ILE A 86 -5.17 2.45 2.46
C ILE A 86 -4.84 3.49 1.38
N LEU A 87 -3.66 4.12 1.46
CA LEU A 87 -3.25 5.17 0.53
C LEU A 87 -3.17 4.69 -0.93
N PRO A 88 -2.48 3.59 -1.28
CA PRO A 88 -2.42 3.13 -2.67
C PRO A 88 -3.78 2.64 -3.19
N VAL A 89 -4.62 2.04 -2.33
CA VAL A 89 -5.96 1.59 -2.73
C VAL A 89 -6.85 2.77 -3.10
N LEU A 90 -6.85 3.84 -2.29
CA LEU A 90 -7.65 5.03 -2.56
C LEU A 90 -7.21 5.73 -3.85
N VAL A 91 -5.91 5.83 -4.09
CA VAL A 91 -5.35 6.37 -5.34
C VAL A 91 -5.76 5.51 -6.54
N ALA A 92 -5.64 4.19 -6.45
CA ALA A 92 -6.01 3.29 -7.54
C ALA A 92 -7.49 3.40 -7.91
N VAL A 93 -8.39 3.42 -6.92
CA VAL A 93 -9.83 3.58 -7.14
C VAL A 93 -10.14 4.93 -7.80
N SER A 94 -9.51 6.02 -7.35
CA SER A 94 -9.70 7.35 -7.94
C SER A 94 -9.25 7.40 -9.41
N VAL A 95 -8.11 6.80 -9.74
CA VAL A 95 -7.60 6.74 -11.12
C VAL A 95 -8.54 5.92 -12.00
N VAL A 96 -8.94 4.72 -11.57
CA VAL A 96 -9.85 3.85 -12.33
C VAL A 96 -11.21 4.52 -12.53
N GLY A 97 -11.79 5.11 -11.48
CA GLY A 97 -13.06 5.83 -11.56
C GLY A 97 -12.99 7.01 -12.52
N SER A 98 -11.88 7.76 -12.51
CA SER A 98 -11.66 8.89 -13.44
C SER A 98 -11.57 8.41 -14.89
N LEU A 99 -10.87 7.30 -15.17
CA LEU A 99 -10.78 6.73 -16.51
C LEU A 99 -12.16 6.28 -17.03
N ILE A 100 -12.93 5.59 -16.19
CA ILE A 100 -14.31 5.18 -16.52
C ILE A 100 -15.19 6.41 -16.77
N GLY A 101 -15.10 7.43 -15.91
CA GLY A 101 -15.86 8.67 -16.04
C GLY A 101 -15.56 9.42 -17.33
N VAL A 102 -14.28 9.54 -17.70
CA VAL A 102 -13.85 10.15 -18.97
C VAL A 102 -14.38 9.36 -20.16
N PHE A 103 -14.31 8.03 -20.11
CA PHE A 103 -14.79 7.17 -21.20
C PHE A 103 -16.31 7.28 -21.38
N ALA A 104 -17.07 7.23 -20.28
CA ALA A 104 -18.52 7.40 -20.27
C ALA A 104 -18.92 8.79 -20.77
N TYR A 105 -18.25 9.86 -20.32
CA TYR A 105 -18.50 11.22 -20.79
C TYR A 105 -18.29 11.35 -22.30
N ARG A 106 -17.19 10.81 -22.83
CA ARG A 106 -16.91 10.83 -24.27
C ARG A 106 -17.99 10.10 -25.05
N ARG A 107 -18.47 8.96 -24.53
CA ARG A 107 -19.55 8.19 -25.15
C ARG A 107 -20.87 8.96 -25.19
N ILE A 108 -21.30 9.53 -24.06
CA ILE A 108 -22.54 10.30 -23.97
C ILE A 108 -22.48 11.52 -24.89
N MET A 109 -21.34 12.22 -24.95
CA MET A 109 -21.17 13.38 -25.81
C MET A 109 -21.23 13.01 -27.31
N GLN A 110 -20.75 11.82 -27.69
CA GLN A 110 -20.88 11.31 -29.05
C GLN A 110 -22.33 10.99 -29.40
N GLU A 111 -23.06 10.34 -28.49
CA GLU A 111 -24.49 10.02 -28.68
C GLU A 111 -25.34 11.29 -28.76
N ALA A 112 -25.04 12.30 -27.94
CA ALA A 112 -25.72 13.60 -27.99
C ALA A 112 -25.50 14.33 -29.33
N LYS A 113 -24.29 14.27 -29.89
CA LYS A 113 -24.00 14.83 -31.22
C LYS A 113 -24.67 14.06 -32.36
N LEU A 114 -24.83 12.74 -32.21
CA LEU A 114 -25.51 11.90 -33.21
C LEU A 114 -27.03 12.10 -33.20
N ALA A 115 -27.61 12.31 -32.01
CA ALA A 115 -29.03 12.59 -31.82
C ALA A 115 -29.39 14.06 -32.08
N ASP A 116 -28.49 14.83 -32.68
CA ASP A 116 -28.68 16.24 -32.96
C ASP A 116 -29.43 16.40 -34.29
N TYR A 117 -30.76 16.56 -34.19
CA TYR A 117 -31.67 16.64 -35.33
C TYR A 117 -32.15 18.06 -35.66
N TRP A 118 -31.49 19.11 -35.15
CA TRP A 118 -31.91 20.50 -35.41
C TRP A 118 -31.91 20.88 -36.90
N TRP A 119 -31.12 20.18 -37.72
CA TRP A 119 -31.04 20.36 -39.17
C TRP A 119 -32.11 19.56 -39.95
N LYS A 120 -32.83 18.65 -39.28
CA LYS A 120 -33.84 17.80 -39.92
C LYS A 120 -35.15 18.56 -39.97
N ILE A 121 -35.51 19.01 -41.16
CA ILE A 121 -36.78 19.70 -41.45
C ILE A 121 -37.88 18.65 -41.63
N GLU A 122 -39.02 18.84 -40.98
CA GLU A 122 -40.17 17.94 -41.14
C GLU A 122 -40.89 18.23 -42.46
N TRP A 123 -41.30 17.20 -43.20
CA TRP A 123 -41.97 17.38 -44.50
C TRP A 123 -43.29 18.15 -44.40
N SER A 124 -43.93 18.15 -43.23
CA SER A 124 -45.14 18.91 -42.92
C SER A 124 -44.90 20.43 -42.83
N GLU A 125 -43.65 20.86 -42.69
CA GLU A 125 -43.25 22.28 -42.62
C GLU A 125 -42.84 22.85 -43.99
N LEU A 126 -42.81 22.02 -45.05
CA LEU A 126 -42.48 22.45 -46.40
C LEU A 126 -43.74 22.85 -47.17
N ASP A 127 -43.99 24.17 -47.25
CA ASP A 127 -45.00 24.73 -48.14
C ASP A 127 -44.43 24.87 -49.56
N PHE A 128 -44.90 24.03 -50.48
CA PHE A 128 -44.59 24.15 -51.90
C PHE A 128 -45.60 25.10 -52.55
N PHE A 129 -45.15 26.33 -52.84
CA PHE A 129 -45.97 27.25 -53.60
C PHE A 129 -46.05 26.79 -55.06
N ASP A 130 -47.22 26.35 -55.49
CA ASP A 130 -47.53 26.19 -56.91
C ASP A 130 -47.50 27.57 -57.57
N ALA A 131 -46.43 27.84 -58.33
CA ALA A 131 -46.24 29.06 -59.08
C ALA A 131 -47.21 29.10 -60.26
N ASN A 132 -48.49 29.38 -60.00
CA ASN A 132 -49.44 29.70 -61.07
C ASN A 132 -50.72 30.44 -60.66
N HIS A 133 -50.70 31.36 -59.69
CA HIS A 133 -51.84 32.29 -59.54
C HIS A 133 -51.41 33.72 -59.18
N THR A 134 -51.39 34.56 -60.22
CA THR A 134 -51.63 36.01 -60.14
C THR A 134 -52.98 36.30 -59.46
N GLY A 135 -53.01 37.13 -58.41
CA GLY A 135 -54.25 37.81 -57.97
C GLY A 135 -54.52 37.89 -56.46
N SER A 136 -54.16 39.05 -55.88
CA SER A 136 -54.81 39.85 -54.82
C SER A 136 -55.69 39.27 -53.69
N SER A 137 -55.42 39.84 -52.50
CA SER A 137 -56.27 40.25 -51.36
C SER A 137 -57.05 39.20 -50.53
N LEU A 138 -56.78 39.17 -49.23
CA LEU A 138 -57.67 39.65 -48.13
C LEU A 138 -57.17 39.09 -46.79
N SER A 139 -57.15 39.98 -45.80
CA SER A 139 -56.90 39.69 -44.38
C SER A 139 -57.98 38.76 -43.79
N PHE A 140 -57.57 37.80 -42.95
CA PHE A 140 -58.48 37.16 -42.00
C PHE A 140 -57.74 36.75 -40.73
N SER A 141 -58.12 37.38 -39.62
CA SER A 141 -57.77 36.92 -38.28
C SER A 141 -58.72 35.79 -37.88
N LYS A 142 -58.20 34.65 -37.42
CA LYS A 142 -59.01 33.64 -36.72
C LYS A 142 -58.19 32.98 -35.62
N SER A 143 -58.55 33.28 -34.38
CA SER A 143 -58.31 32.38 -33.24
C SER A 143 -59.19 31.15 -33.40
N HIS A 144 -58.63 29.94 -33.29
CA HIS A 144 -59.42 28.81 -32.80
C HIS A 144 -58.56 27.75 -32.12
N SER A 145 -58.96 27.46 -30.89
CA SER A 145 -58.67 26.29 -30.08
C SER A 145 -58.89 24.93 -30.77
N ARG A 146 -58.03 23.97 -30.37
CA ARG A 146 -58.31 22.54 -30.12
C ARG A 146 -58.67 21.65 -31.33
N SER A 147 -57.75 20.75 -31.68
CA SER A 147 -57.89 19.29 -31.51
C SER A 147 -56.75 18.56 -32.24
N THR A 148 -55.99 17.76 -31.49
CA THR A 148 -55.05 16.77 -32.02
C THR A 148 -55.84 15.66 -32.71
N PRO A 149 -55.63 15.37 -34.00
CA PRO A 149 -56.00 14.08 -34.55
C PRO A 149 -54.97 13.06 -34.09
N THR A 150 -55.39 12.14 -33.21
CA THR A 150 -54.64 10.92 -32.91
C THR A 150 -54.57 10.08 -34.19
N VAL A 151 -53.42 10.02 -34.84
CA VAL A 151 -53.16 9.02 -35.88
C VAL A 151 -52.36 7.90 -35.24
N SER A 152 -53.05 6.81 -34.94
CA SER A 152 -52.46 5.55 -34.47
C SER A 152 -51.91 4.77 -35.65
N PHE A 153 -50.58 4.70 -35.77
CA PHE A 153 -49.93 3.73 -36.65
C PHE A 153 -49.53 2.49 -35.85
N ASN A 154 -50.27 1.40 -36.07
CA ASN A 154 -49.89 0.07 -35.63
C ASN A 154 -48.73 -0.44 -36.49
N PHE A 155 -47.54 -0.56 -35.91
CA PHE A 155 -46.47 -1.36 -36.49
C PHE A 155 -46.48 -2.76 -35.85
N LYS A 156 -46.89 -3.75 -36.66
CA LYS A 156 -46.61 -5.16 -36.40
C LYS A 156 -45.11 -5.40 -36.59
N PRO A 157 -44.43 -6.10 -35.67
CA PRO A 157 -43.06 -6.53 -35.92
C PRO A 157 -43.08 -7.73 -36.88
N ASN A 158 -42.10 -7.81 -37.78
CA ASN A 158 -41.75 -9.09 -38.40
C ASN A 158 -40.22 -9.22 -38.50
N PRO A 159 -39.67 -10.42 -38.25
CA PRO A 159 -38.30 -10.61 -37.84
C PRO A 159 -37.40 -10.89 -39.03
N ARG A 160 -36.13 -10.54 -38.87
CA ARG A 160 -35.00 -11.38 -39.26
C ARG A 160 -33.74 -10.88 -38.57
#